data_AF-A0AAD8Y6D2-F1
#
_entry.id   AF-A0AAD8Y6D2-F1
#
_cell.length_a   1.000
_cell.length_b   1.000
_cell.length_c   1.000
_cell.angle_alpha   90.00
_cell.angle_beta   90.00
_cell.angle_gamma   90.00
#
_symmetry.space_group_name_H-M   'P 1'
#
loop_
_entity.id
_entity.type
_entity.pdbx_description
1 polymer ?
#
loop_
_entity_poly.entity_id
_entity_poly.type
_entity_poly.pdbx_seq_one_letter_code
_entity_poly.pdbx_strand_id
1 'polypeptide(L)'
;MLAPSTSLAVTLTAPHAVASMRSYWAENSAIRFATSGLIGNAIFFGLDVAFLPIIIGASQKQCFIRASKTIATNAETISFFIAYLVDIVVQHFLNALLVFGLDTIATRDMYLSSLATAYTAYFGTLCGSTILQAYLLRFGISKTIAFWSTIALGSVVNYLVLNALAARAKSQPNGTKENNGTKENQVCTTNGSDVRSKRLQVAMISTPKNFAFLGQSRLKSKSSD
;
A
#
# COMPACT_ATOMS: atom_id res chain seq x y z
N MET A 1 33.39 10.01 52.64
CA MET A 1 32.63 8.79 52.28
C MET A 1 31.94 9.06 50.95
N LEU A 2 32.48 8.51 49.85
CA LEU A 2 31.89 8.61 48.51
C LEU A 2 31.20 7.27 48.20
N ALA A 3 29.89 7.30 47.98
CA ALA A 3 29.13 6.10 47.64
C ALA A 3 29.45 5.67 46.20
N PRO A 4 29.67 4.38 45.93
CA PRO A 4 29.94 3.90 44.60
C PRO A 4 28.70 4.03 43.72
N SER A 5 28.87 4.63 42.54
CA SER A 5 27.84 4.72 41.51
C SER A 5 27.53 3.31 40.99
N THR A 6 26.39 2.77 41.40
CA THR A 6 25.83 1.55 40.81
C THR A 6 25.38 1.84 39.39
N SER A 7 26.27 1.61 38.42
CA SER A 7 25.94 1.60 36.99
C SER A 7 25.03 0.40 36.71
N LEU A 8 23.74 0.68 36.55
CA LEU A 8 22.73 -0.31 36.20
C LEU A 8 22.89 -0.67 34.72
N ALA A 9 23.81 -1.60 34.45
CA ALA A 9 24.00 -2.17 33.12
C ALA A 9 22.77 -3.02 32.80
N VAL A 10 21.80 -2.45 32.10
CA VAL A 10 20.69 -3.19 31.52
C VAL A 10 21.27 -4.03 30.39
N THR A 11 21.63 -5.28 30.70
CA THR A 11 21.97 -6.28 29.70
C THR A 11 20.69 -6.64 28.95
N LEU A 12 20.39 -5.87 27.90
CA LEU A 12 19.31 -6.16 26.98
C LEU A 12 19.68 -7.45 26.24
N THR A 13 19.10 -8.57 26.65
CA THR A 13 19.33 -9.83 25.93
C THR A 13 18.69 -9.72 24.55
N ALA A 14 19.41 -10.18 23.52
CA ALA A 14 18.96 -10.18 22.12
C ALA A 14 17.48 -10.60 21.92
N PRO A 15 16.92 -11.64 22.60
CA PRO A 15 15.51 -12.00 22.43
C PRO A 15 14.53 -10.92 22.90
N HIS A 16 14.85 -10.18 23.96
CA HIS A 16 14.00 -9.07 24.42
C HIS A 16 14.01 -7.90 23.42
N ALA A 17 15.17 -7.59 22.85
CA ALA A 17 15.28 -6.55 21.82
C ALA A 17 14.40 -6.86 20.59
N VAL A 18 14.45 -8.11 20.10
CA VAL A 18 13.65 -8.56 18.95
C VAL A 18 12.15 -8.52 19.26
N ALA A 19 11.73 -8.95 20.46
CA ALA A 19 10.33 -8.88 20.87
C ALA A 19 9.81 -7.44 20.95
N SER A 20 10.59 -6.52 21.55
CA SER A 20 10.26 -5.09 21.63
C SER A 20 10.17 -4.46 20.24
N MET A 21 11.13 -4.74 19.35
CA MET A 21 11.08 -4.25 17.97
C MET A 21 9.85 -4.77 17.22
N ARG A 22 9.49 -6.05 17.38
CA ARG A 22 8.32 -6.64 16.75
C ARG A 22 7.01 -6.01 17.26
N SER A 23 6.91 -5.74 18.56
CA SER A 23 5.75 -5.06 19.14
C SER A 23 5.63 -3.63 18.60
N TYR A 24 6.73 -2.88 18.61
CA TYR A 24 6.77 -1.52 18.09
C TYR A 24 6.41 -1.47 16.60
N TRP A 25 6.92 -2.42 15.81
CA TRP A 25 6.58 -2.56 14.40
C TRP A 25 5.09 -2.83 14.20
N ALA A 26 4.51 -3.75 14.97
CA ALA A 26 3.09 -4.09 14.88
C ALA A 26 2.18 -2.89 15.23
N GLU A 27 2.55 -2.08 16.21
CA GLU A 27 1.78 -0.94 16.67
C GLU A 27 1.75 0.23 15.65
N ASN A 28 2.82 0.41 14.88
CA ASN A 28 2.99 1.57 13.99
C ASN A 28 2.67 1.25 12.52
N SER A 29 1.39 1.24 12.15
CA SER A 29 0.95 1.00 10.75
C SER A 29 1.54 2.00 9.75
N ALA A 30 1.76 3.25 10.14
CA ALA A 30 2.34 4.29 9.29
C ALA A 30 3.79 3.97 8.89
N ILE A 31 4.61 3.45 9.81
CA ILE A 31 5.99 3.05 9.53
C ILE A 31 6.01 1.87 8.56
N ARG A 32 5.08 0.92 8.73
CA ARG A 32 4.94 -0.25 7.84
C ARG A 32 4.58 0.17 6.43
N PHE A 33 3.66 1.12 6.30
CA PHE A 33 3.26 1.69 5.00
C PHE A 33 4.39 2.50 4.35
N ALA A 34 5.12 3.31 5.12
CA ALA A 34 6.27 4.03 4.60
C ALA A 34 7.38 3.08 4.11
N THR A 35 7.64 2.03 4.88
CA THR A 35 8.64 1.02 4.53
C THR A 35 8.22 0.22 3.30
N SER A 36 6.95 -0.17 3.19
CA SER A 36 6.44 -0.86 1.99
C SER A 36 6.54 0.04 0.75
N GLY A 37 6.29 1.34 0.88
CA GLY A 37 6.47 2.31 -0.21
C GLY A 37 7.94 2.47 -0.63
N LEU A 38 8.87 2.52 0.33
CA LEU A 38 10.31 2.59 0.02
C LEU A 38 10.81 1.32 -0.70
N ILE A 39 10.39 0.15 -0.22
CA ILE A 39 10.74 -1.14 -0.85
C ILE A 39 10.12 -1.23 -2.25
N GLY A 40 8.85 -0.88 -2.40
CA GLY A 40 8.17 -0.86 -3.69
C GLY A 40 8.87 0.04 -4.69
N ASN A 41 9.20 1.29 -4.32
CA ASN A 41 9.96 2.20 -5.18
C ASN A 41 11.33 1.64 -5.60
N ALA A 42 12.03 0.95 -4.70
CA ALA A 42 13.31 0.32 -5.04
C ALA A 42 13.11 -0.83 -6.04
N ILE A 43 12.06 -1.64 -5.87
CA ILE A 43 11.72 -2.71 -6.81
C ILE A 43 11.29 -2.12 -8.16
N PHE A 44 10.44 -1.10 -8.17
CA PHE A 44 10.04 -0.37 -9.37
C PHE A 44 11.24 0.12 -10.16
N PHE A 45 12.20 0.77 -9.50
CA PHE A 45 13.43 1.23 -10.15
C PHE A 45 14.23 0.06 -10.75
N GLY A 46 14.35 -1.05 -10.02
CA GLY A 46 15.00 -2.25 -10.53
C GLY A 46 14.27 -2.86 -11.74
N LEU A 47 12.94 -2.88 -11.73
CA LEU A 47 12.10 -3.36 -12.82
C LEU A 47 12.24 -2.48 -14.06
N ASP A 48 12.21 -1.16 -13.91
CA ASP A 48 12.37 -0.23 -15.04
C ASP A 48 13.74 -0.39 -15.72
N VAL A 49 14.80 -0.48 -14.93
CA VAL A 49 16.17 -0.74 -15.43
C VAL A 49 16.26 -2.12 -16.10
N ALA A 50 15.54 -3.13 -15.61
CA ALA A 50 15.55 -4.48 -16.17
C ALA A 50 14.70 -4.63 -17.45
N PHE A 51 13.56 -3.92 -17.56
CA PHE A 51 12.67 -4.03 -18.72
C PHE A 51 13.20 -3.30 -19.95
N LEU A 52 13.93 -2.19 -19.77
CA LEU A 52 14.49 -1.40 -20.86
C LEU A 52 15.33 -2.23 -21.85
N PRO A 53 16.35 -3.02 -21.43
CA PRO A 53 17.13 -3.85 -22.36
C PRO A 53 16.31 -4.98 -22.99
N ILE A 54 15.29 -5.51 -22.28
CA ILE A 54 14.41 -6.57 -22.80
C ILE A 54 13.55 -6.03 -23.95
N ILE A 55 12.98 -4.83 -23.80
CA ILE A 55 12.14 -4.19 -24.82
C ILE A 55 12.98 -3.82 -26.04
N ILE A 56 14.18 -3.26 -25.85
CA ILE A 56 15.10 -2.93 -26.95
C ILE A 56 15.52 -4.21 -27.68
N GLY A 57 15.91 -5.27 -26.95
CA GLY A 57 16.32 -6.54 -27.53
C GLY A 57 15.18 -7.27 -28.27
N ALA A 58 13.94 -7.19 -27.76
CA ALA A 58 12.77 -7.74 -28.42
C ALA A 58 12.42 -6.98 -29.72
N SER A 59 12.55 -5.64 -29.71
CA SER A 59 12.32 -4.79 -30.87
C SER A 59 13.31 -5.08 -32.02
N GLN A 60 14.57 -5.39 -31.70
CA GLN A 60 15.58 -5.71 -32.71
C GLN A 60 15.37 -7.08 -33.39
N LYS A 61 14.77 -8.05 -32.69
CA LYS A 61 14.57 -9.42 -33.22
C LYS A 61 13.30 -9.57 -34.07
N GLN A 62 12.35 -8.63 -33.98
CA GLN A 62 11.11 -8.73 -34.73
C GLN A 62 11.27 -8.15 -36.14
N CYS A 63 11.09 -9.01 -37.15
CA CYS A 63 11.11 -8.68 -38.59
C CYS A 63 9.98 -7.71 -39.03
N PHE A 64 9.21 -7.16 -38.09
CA PHE A 64 8.11 -6.23 -38.32
C PHE A 64 8.63 -4.78 -38.41
N ILE A 65 9.26 -4.45 -39.55
CA ILE A 65 10.04 -3.22 -39.81
C ILE A 65 9.31 -1.91 -39.42
N ARG A 66 7.97 -1.87 -39.46
CA ARG A 66 7.21 -0.63 -39.20
C ARG A 66 6.76 -0.46 -37.74
N ALA A 67 6.40 -1.54 -37.05
CA ALA A 67 5.96 -1.47 -35.66
C ALA A 67 7.15 -1.36 -34.70
N SER A 68 8.28 -2.00 -35.04
CA SER A 68 9.51 -1.97 -34.22
C SER A 68 10.08 -0.56 -34.09
N LYS A 69 9.97 0.27 -35.14
CA LYS A 69 10.49 1.65 -35.10
C LYS A 69 9.75 2.51 -34.08
N THR A 70 8.41 2.44 -34.03
CA THR A 70 7.60 3.18 -33.05
C THR A 70 7.81 2.67 -31.63
N ILE A 71 7.98 1.35 -31.46
CA ILE A 71 8.26 0.76 -30.14
C ILE A 71 9.66 1.19 -29.66
N ALA A 72 10.66 1.17 -30.54
CA ALA A 72 12.02 1.59 -30.20
C ALA A 72 12.10 3.07 -29.82
N THR A 73 11.38 3.96 -30.53
CA THR A 73 11.36 5.40 -30.21
C THR A 73 10.65 5.70 -28.89
N ASN A 74 9.76 4.82 -28.44
CA ASN A 74 9.01 4.99 -27.19
C ASN A 74 9.40 3.94 -26.14
N ALA A 75 10.55 3.27 -26.31
CA ALA A 75 10.93 2.14 -25.47
C ALA A 75 11.04 2.53 -23.99
N GLU A 76 11.53 3.74 -23.70
CA GLU A 76 11.60 4.29 -22.35
C GLU A 76 10.20 4.43 -21.71
N THR A 77 9.26 5.08 -22.40
CA THR A 77 7.89 5.26 -21.91
C THR A 77 7.16 3.92 -21.74
N ILE A 78 7.38 2.99 -22.67
CA ILE A 78 6.77 1.64 -22.61
C ILE A 78 7.37 0.84 -21.46
N SER A 79 8.69 0.90 -21.26
CA SER A 79 9.39 0.28 -20.13
C SER A 79 8.83 0.79 -18.81
N PHE A 80 8.79 2.11 -18.66
CA PHE A 80 8.25 2.77 -17.48
C PHE A 80 6.79 2.35 -17.22
N PHE A 81 5.97 2.31 -18.26
CA PHE A 81 4.57 1.90 -18.14
C PHE A 81 4.40 0.44 -17.72
N ILE A 82 5.17 -0.48 -18.30
CA ILE A 82 5.14 -1.90 -17.93
C ILE A 82 5.67 -2.09 -16.50
N ALA A 83 6.78 -1.46 -16.17
CA ALA A 83 7.33 -1.45 -14.81
C ALA A 83 6.29 -0.97 -13.80
N TYR A 84 5.55 0.09 -14.13
CA TYR A 84 4.50 0.64 -13.29
C TYR A 84 3.31 -0.33 -13.11
N LEU A 85 2.89 -1.03 -14.16
CA LEU A 85 1.83 -2.03 -14.05
C LEU A 85 2.22 -3.22 -13.15
N VAL A 86 3.48 -3.65 -13.23
CA VAL A 86 4.02 -4.72 -12.38
C VAL A 86 4.19 -4.23 -10.94
N ASP A 87 4.66 -2.99 -10.76
CA ASP A 87 4.83 -2.37 -9.45
C ASP A 87 3.51 -2.29 -8.68
N ILE A 88 2.38 -2.03 -9.34
CA ILE A 88 1.05 -2.08 -8.68
C ILE A 88 0.82 -3.45 -8.02
N VAL A 89 1.17 -4.56 -8.67
CA VAL A 89 1.03 -5.92 -8.11
C VAL A 89 1.96 -6.10 -6.92
N VAL A 90 3.22 -5.70 -7.08
CA VAL A 90 4.25 -5.82 -6.04
C VAL A 90 3.87 -4.99 -4.82
N GLN A 91 3.49 -3.73 -5.01
CA GLN A 91 3.07 -2.82 -3.97
C GLN A 91 1.80 -3.32 -3.27
N HIS A 92 0.83 -3.86 -4.01
CA HIS A 92 -0.37 -4.49 -3.43
C HIS A 92 0.00 -5.67 -2.53
N PHE A 93 0.87 -6.55 -3.02
CA PHE A 93 1.38 -7.69 -2.26
C PHE A 93 2.16 -7.26 -1.02
N LEU A 94 3.07 -6.28 -1.13
CA LEU A 94 3.84 -5.73 -0.01
C LEU A 94 2.95 -5.08 1.04
N ASN A 95 1.92 -4.34 0.63
CA ASN A 95 0.96 -3.74 1.54
C ASN A 95 0.17 -4.82 2.29
N ALA A 96 -0.25 -5.88 1.60
CA ALA A 96 -0.89 -6.99 2.28
C ALA A 96 0.05 -7.73 3.24
N LEU A 97 1.30 -7.97 2.84
CA LEU A 97 2.29 -8.66 3.66
C LEU A 97 2.71 -7.85 4.91
N LEU A 98 3.04 -6.57 4.73
CA LEU A 98 3.64 -5.73 5.76
C LEU A 98 2.60 -4.96 6.58
N VAL A 99 1.52 -4.49 5.96
CA VAL A 99 0.56 -3.58 6.61
C VAL A 99 -0.64 -4.34 7.17
N PHE A 100 -1.28 -5.17 6.35
CA PHE A 100 -2.57 -5.79 6.70
C PHE A 100 -2.46 -7.22 7.23
N GLY A 101 -1.34 -7.91 6.96
CA GLY A 101 -1.15 -9.33 7.23
C GLY A 101 -1.70 -10.21 6.11
N LEU A 102 -1.06 -11.39 5.92
CA LEU A 102 -1.42 -12.36 4.88
C LEU A 102 -2.84 -12.91 5.03
N ASP A 103 -3.43 -12.83 6.22
CA ASP A 103 -4.81 -13.26 6.48
C ASP A 103 -5.84 -12.49 5.65
N THR A 104 -5.51 -11.26 5.25
CA THR A 104 -6.37 -10.46 4.35
C THR A 104 -6.42 -10.99 2.91
N ILE A 105 -5.51 -11.89 2.54
CA ILE A 105 -5.45 -12.59 1.25
C ILE A 105 -5.72 -14.09 1.42
N ALA A 106 -6.47 -14.50 2.44
CA ALA A 106 -6.72 -15.92 2.68
C ALA A 106 -7.42 -16.62 1.49
N THR A 107 -8.19 -15.89 0.67
CA THR A 107 -8.89 -16.45 -0.49
C THR A 107 -8.52 -15.73 -1.79
N ARG A 108 -8.46 -16.52 -2.88
CA ARG A 108 -8.15 -16.02 -4.22
C ARG A 108 -9.14 -14.96 -4.69
N ASP A 109 -10.43 -15.11 -4.38
CA ASP A 109 -11.46 -14.19 -4.83
C ASP A 109 -11.36 -12.82 -4.14
N MET A 110 -11.07 -12.79 -2.84
CA MET A 110 -10.79 -11.55 -2.12
C MET A 110 -9.51 -10.88 -2.64
N TYR A 111 -8.47 -11.66 -2.95
CA TYR A 111 -7.26 -11.14 -3.54
C TYR A 111 -7.52 -10.44 -4.86
N LEU A 112 -8.15 -11.13 -5.82
CA LEU A 112 -8.39 -10.60 -7.16
C LEU A 112 -9.33 -9.40 -7.13
N SER A 113 -10.36 -9.42 -6.28
CA SER A 113 -11.27 -8.28 -6.10
C SER A 113 -10.53 -7.06 -5.54
N SER A 114 -9.69 -7.24 -4.51
CA SER A 114 -8.89 -6.16 -3.93
C SER A 114 -7.86 -5.61 -4.93
N LEU A 115 -7.21 -6.49 -5.69
CA LEU A 115 -6.23 -6.13 -6.72
C LEU A 115 -6.87 -5.39 -7.88
N ALA A 116 -8.03 -5.84 -8.38
CA ALA A 116 -8.78 -5.13 -9.43
C ALA A 116 -9.21 -3.73 -8.97
N THR A 117 -9.58 -3.60 -7.70
CA THR A 117 -9.93 -2.31 -7.12
C THR A 117 -8.70 -1.40 -6.99
N ALA A 118 -7.55 -1.94 -6.57
CA ALA A 118 -6.29 -1.22 -6.55
C ALA A 118 -5.91 -0.72 -7.96
N TYR A 119 -5.98 -1.58 -8.98
CA TYR A 119 -5.76 -1.17 -10.37
C TYR A 119 -6.70 -0.05 -10.81
N THR A 120 -7.98 -0.16 -10.51
CA THR A 120 -8.97 0.88 -10.83
C THR A 120 -8.63 2.20 -10.15
N ALA A 121 -8.23 2.16 -8.88
CA ALA A 121 -7.85 3.33 -8.11
C ALA A 121 -6.58 4.00 -8.66
N TYR A 122 -5.54 3.21 -8.95
CA TYR A 122 -4.29 3.71 -9.53
C TYR A 122 -4.50 4.25 -10.94
N PHE A 123 -5.30 3.56 -11.77
CA PHE A 123 -5.63 4.02 -13.11
C PHE A 123 -6.43 5.33 -13.08
N GLY A 124 -7.44 5.41 -12.22
CA GLY A 124 -8.21 6.64 -12.02
C GLY A 124 -7.34 7.80 -11.53
N THR A 125 -6.39 7.52 -10.63
CA THR A 125 -5.41 8.51 -10.16
C THR A 125 -4.47 8.93 -11.28
N LEU A 126 -4.04 8.02 -12.16
CA LEU A 126 -3.18 8.32 -13.30
C LEU A 126 -3.92 9.22 -14.33
N CYS A 127 -5.15 8.86 -14.70
CA CYS A 127 -5.97 9.71 -15.57
C CYS A 127 -6.22 11.09 -14.94
N GLY A 128 -6.58 11.12 -13.64
CA GLY A 128 -6.80 12.36 -12.89
C GLY A 128 -5.54 13.22 -12.82
N SER A 129 -4.38 12.61 -12.58
CA SER A 129 -3.07 13.28 -12.52
C SER A 129 -2.71 13.93 -13.85
N THR A 130 -3.00 13.27 -14.97
CA THR A 130 -2.72 13.80 -16.30
C THR A 130 -3.58 15.04 -16.59
N ILE A 131 -4.88 14.97 -16.28
CA ILE A 131 -5.82 16.08 -16.46
C ILE A 131 -5.42 17.26 -15.55
N LEU A 132 -5.12 16.97 -14.28
CA LEU A 132 -4.72 17.98 -13.31
C LEU A 132 -3.40 18.64 -13.69
N GLN A 133 -2.41 17.87 -14.12
CA GLN A 133 -1.12 18.42 -14.57
C GLN A 133 -1.31 19.32 -15.80
N ALA A 134 -2.11 18.91 -16.78
CA ALA A 134 -2.45 19.74 -17.93
C ALA A 134 -3.16 21.05 -17.50
N TYR A 135 -4.06 20.97 -16.52
CA TYR A 135 -4.73 22.13 -15.95
C TYR A 135 -3.74 23.07 -15.25
N LEU A 136 -2.89 22.58 -14.36
CA LEU A 136 -1.89 23.37 -13.64
C LEU A 136 -0.90 24.08 -14.58
N LEU A 137 -0.46 23.40 -15.64
CA LEU A 137 0.40 24.00 -16.67
C LEU A 137 -0.30 25.14 -17.41
N ARG A 138 -1.62 25.05 -17.62
CA ARG A 138 -2.41 26.12 -18.25
C ARG A 138 -2.49 27.39 -17.37
N PHE A 139 -2.35 27.26 -16.06
CA PHE A 139 -2.26 28.42 -15.14
C PHE A 139 -0.85 29.00 -15.01
N GLY A 140 0.12 28.51 -15.80
CA GLY A 140 1.50 28.99 -15.75
C GLY A 140 2.28 28.52 -14.51
N ILE A 141 1.80 27.49 -13.81
CA ILE A 141 2.53 26.90 -12.68
C ILE A 141 3.76 26.15 -13.23
N SER A 142 4.89 26.23 -12.51
CA SER A 142 6.11 25.54 -12.92
C SER A 142 5.92 24.02 -13.00
N LYS A 143 6.58 23.39 -13.98
CA LYS A 143 6.51 21.93 -14.20
C LYS A 143 6.83 21.13 -12.94
N THR A 144 7.83 21.58 -12.18
CA THR A 144 8.26 20.93 -10.94
C THR A 144 7.17 20.99 -9.87
N ILE A 145 6.57 22.16 -9.63
CA ILE A 145 5.50 22.31 -8.63
C ILE A 145 4.27 21.50 -9.06
N ALA A 146 3.90 21.55 -10.35
CA ALA A 146 2.79 20.78 -10.87
C ALA A 146 2.99 19.27 -10.67
N PHE A 147 4.20 18.76 -10.91
CA PHE A 147 4.56 17.38 -10.68
C PHE A 147 4.44 16.96 -9.20
N TRP A 148 5.08 17.70 -8.29
CA TRP A 148 5.04 17.37 -6.86
C TRP A 148 3.65 17.50 -6.25
N SER A 149 2.88 18.52 -6.62
CA SER A 149 1.49 18.69 -6.19
C SER A 149 0.61 17.54 -6.65
N THR A 150 0.83 17.06 -7.87
CA THR A 150 0.08 15.94 -8.45
C THR A 150 0.41 14.63 -7.73
N ILE A 151 1.68 14.38 -7.41
CA ILE A 151 2.10 13.23 -6.59
C ILE A 151 1.48 13.31 -5.19
N ALA A 152 1.59 14.47 -4.53
CA ALA A 152 1.04 14.67 -3.19
C ALA A 152 -0.48 14.41 -3.17
N LEU A 153 -1.22 15.00 -4.12
CA LEU A 153 -2.66 14.78 -4.21
C LEU A 153 -3.00 13.32 -4.54
N GLY A 154 -2.28 12.70 -5.48
CA GLY A 154 -2.45 11.30 -5.82
C GLY A 154 -2.25 10.37 -4.61
N SER A 155 -1.27 10.66 -3.76
CA SER A 155 -1.02 9.90 -2.53
C SER A 155 -2.19 10.01 -1.54
N VAL A 156 -2.78 11.21 -1.39
CA VAL A 156 -3.95 11.44 -0.53
C VAL A 156 -5.17 10.71 -1.07
N VAL A 157 -5.44 10.80 -2.37
CA VAL A 157 -6.55 10.10 -3.01
C VAL A 157 -6.39 8.59 -2.85
N ASN A 158 -5.20 8.05 -3.10
CA ASN A 158 -4.93 6.62 -2.95
C ASN A 158 -5.15 6.15 -1.50
N TYR A 159 -4.68 6.92 -0.51
CA TYR A 159 -4.92 6.63 0.90
C TYR A 159 -6.41 6.63 1.24
N LEU A 160 -7.17 7.63 0.80
CA LEU A 160 -8.61 7.73 1.04
C LEU A 160 -9.38 6.56 0.41
N VAL A 161 -9.02 6.17 -0.82
CA VAL A 161 -9.65 5.03 -1.51
C VAL A 161 -9.37 3.73 -0.77
N LEU A 162 -8.11 3.45 -0.41
CA LEU A 162 -7.77 2.24 0.35
C LEU A 162 -8.48 2.19 1.70
N ASN A 163 -8.58 3.33 2.39
CA ASN A 163 -9.25 3.40 3.69
C ASN A 163 -10.78 3.21 3.56
N ALA A 164 -11.40 3.78 2.52
CA ALA A 164 -12.82 3.59 2.22
C ALA A 164 -13.15 2.12 1.87
N LEU A 165 -12.26 1.45 1.13
CA LEU A 165 -12.40 0.04 0.80
C LEU A 165 -12.24 -0.85 2.04
N ALA A 166 -11.25 -0.57 2.88
CA ALA A 166 -11.07 -1.26 4.14
C ALA A 166 -12.28 -1.08 5.08
N ALA A 167 -12.90 0.10 5.09
CA ALA A 167 -14.13 0.35 5.84
C ALA A 167 -15.32 -0.44 5.27
N ARG A 168 -15.49 -0.47 3.94
CA ARG A 168 -16.55 -1.26 3.27
C ARG A 168 -16.41 -2.76 3.52
N ALA A 169 -15.20 -3.30 3.46
CA ALA A 169 -14.93 -4.70 3.72
C ALA A 169 -15.33 -5.12 5.15
N LYS A 170 -15.15 -4.23 6.13
CA LYS A 170 -15.59 -4.46 7.52
C LYS A 170 -17.10 -4.37 7.69
N SER A 171 -17.77 -3.55 6.89
CA SER A 171 -19.20 -3.29 7.00
C SER A 171 -20.07 -4.29 6.23
N GLN A 172 -19.52 -5.13 5.35
CA GLN A 172 -20.26 -6.26 4.82
C GLN A 172 -20.47 -7.27 5.96
N PRO A 173 -21.67 -7.33 6.58
CA PRO A 173 -21.94 -8.40 7.51
C PRO A 173 -21.83 -9.68 6.70
N ASN A 174 -21.13 -10.70 7.22
CA ASN A 174 -21.16 -12.05 6.66
C ASN A 174 -22.61 -12.34 6.29
N GLY A 175 -22.92 -12.25 4.99
CA GLY A 175 -24.26 -12.43 4.50
C GLY A 175 -24.62 -13.81 4.98
N THR A 176 -25.54 -13.86 5.94
CA THR A 176 -26.25 -15.04 6.35
C THR A 176 -26.53 -15.79 5.07
N LYS A 177 -25.83 -16.91 4.87
CA LYS A 177 -26.28 -17.93 3.94
C LYS A 177 -27.60 -18.37 4.51
N GLU A 178 -28.65 -17.63 4.16
CA GLU A 178 -30.02 -18.07 4.29
C GLU A 178 -30.09 -19.29 3.39
N ASN A 179 -29.87 -20.43 4.03
CA ASN A 179 -30.17 -21.74 3.50
C ASN A 179 -31.64 -21.73 3.09
N ASN A 180 -31.92 -21.32 1.85
CA ASN A 180 -33.11 -21.76 1.15
C ASN A 180 -32.85 -23.18 0.65
N GLY A 181 -32.69 -24.08 1.64
CA GLY A 181 -32.98 -25.49 1.51
C GLY A 181 -34.37 -25.71 2.07
N THR A 182 -35.31 -25.97 1.16
CA THR A 182 -36.26 -27.07 1.30
C THR A 182 -37.21 -27.02 2.52
N LYS A 183 -38.48 -26.79 2.22
CA LYS A 183 -39.60 -27.26 3.03
C LYS A 183 -39.39 -28.74 3.37
N GLU A 184 -38.95 -29.05 4.59
CA GLU A 184 -39.15 -30.37 5.15
C GLU A 184 -39.53 -30.26 6.63
N ASN A 185 -40.71 -30.80 6.88
CA ASN A 185 -41.45 -31.02 8.12
C ASN A 185 -40.77 -30.71 9.46
N GLN A 186 -41.42 -29.77 10.14
CA GLN A 186 -41.65 -29.67 11.58
C GLN A 186 -41.67 -31.04 12.30
N VAL A 187 -40.61 -31.31 13.08
CA VAL A 187 -40.72 -32.12 14.31
C VAL A 187 -40.05 -31.34 15.43
N CYS A 188 -40.89 -31.00 16.41
CA CYS A 188 -40.56 -30.33 17.64
C CYS A 188 -39.76 -31.28 18.54
N THR A 189 -38.61 -30.86 19.06
CA THR A 189 -38.13 -31.38 20.35
C THR A 189 -37.27 -30.34 21.05
N THR A 190 -37.77 -29.97 22.22
CA THR A 190 -37.27 -28.97 23.16
C THR A 190 -36.13 -29.54 24.02
N ASN A 191 -35.32 -28.60 24.54
CA ASN A 191 -34.53 -28.63 25.78
C ASN A 191 -33.04 -29.01 25.70
N GLY A 192 -32.21 -28.09 26.22
CA GLY A 192 -30.95 -28.47 26.88
C GLY A 192 -29.79 -27.48 26.77
N SER A 193 -29.83 -26.44 27.59
CA SER A 193 -28.72 -26.03 28.47
C SER A 193 -27.28 -25.85 27.91
N ASP A 194 -26.89 -24.57 27.85
CA ASP A 194 -25.85 -23.98 28.70
C ASP A 194 -24.35 -24.01 28.29
N VAL A 195 -23.70 -22.90 28.65
CA VAL A 195 -22.25 -22.63 28.83
C VAL A 195 -21.32 -22.68 27.59
N ARG A 196 -20.87 -21.50 27.11
CA ARG A 196 -19.54 -20.94 27.46
C ARG A 196 -19.13 -19.82 26.50
N SER A 197 -19.34 -18.61 26.99
CA SER A 197 -18.65 -17.39 26.58
C SER A 197 -17.12 -17.61 26.48
N LYS A 198 -16.57 -17.46 25.28
CA LYS A 198 -15.20 -17.01 25.07
C LYS A 198 -15.22 -15.79 24.17
N ARG A 199 -15.24 -14.61 24.82
CA ARG A 199 -14.82 -13.34 24.22
C ARG A 199 -13.39 -13.49 23.70
N LEU A 200 -13.24 -13.62 22.39
CA LEU A 200 -11.99 -13.24 21.72
C LEU A 200 -12.01 -11.73 21.55
N GLN A 201 -11.13 -11.07 22.30
CA GLN A 201 -10.87 -9.64 22.18
C GLN A 201 -10.39 -9.35 20.76
N VAL A 202 -11.28 -8.79 19.93
CA VAL A 202 -10.87 -8.10 18.71
C VAL A 202 -10.24 -6.79 19.19
N ALA A 203 -8.91 -6.73 19.07
CA ALA A 203 -8.13 -5.53 19.33
C ALA A 203 -8.73 -4.36 18.54
N MET A 204 -9.27 -3.38 19.26
CA MET A 204 -9.62 -2.09 18.68
C MET A 204 -8.32 -1.45 18.18
N ILE A 205 -8.15 -1.39 16.86
CA ILE A 205 -7.22 -0.46 16.24
C ILE A 205 -7.82 0.93 16.46
N SER A 206 -7.45 1.52 17.58
CA SER A 206 -7.66 2.94 17.88
C SER A 206 -7.03 3.74 16.75
N THR A 207 -7.84 4.48 16.00
CA THR A 207 -7.34 5.45 15.04
C THR A 207 -6.71 6.61 15.83
N PRO A 208 -5.41 6.92 15.61
CA PRO A 208 -4.80 8.08 16.27
C PRO A 208 -5.44 9.35 15.69
N LYS A 209 -6.25 10.01 16.52
CA LYS A 209 -6.60 11.42 16.36
C LYS A 209 -5.34 12.21 16.71
N ASN A 210 -4.92 13.12 15.82
CA ASN A 210 -3.76 14.02 15.91
C ASN A 210 -2.48 13.52 15.22
N PHE A 211 -2.41 13.68 13.90
CA PHE A 211 -1.14 13.91 13.23
C PHE A 211 -1.04 15.41 12.91
N ALA A 212 -0.33 16.13 13.79
CA ALA A 212 0.12 17.49 13.54
C ALA A 212 1.26 17.45 12.52
N PHE A 213 1.06 18.14 11.40
CA PHE A 213 1.98 18.28 10.30
C PHE A 213 3.11 19.25 10.68
N LEU A 214 4.27 18.73 11.10
CA LEU A 214 5.48 19.54 11.29
C LEU A 214 6.27 19.58 9.99
N GLY A 215 5.95 20.58 9.17
CA GLY A 215 6.87 21.09 8.16
C GLY A 215 7.99 21.87 8.83
N GLN A 216 9.21 21.32 8.84
CA GLN A 216 10.42 22.11 9.03
C GLN A 216 11.24 22.12 7.74
N SER A 217 11.05 23.19 6.99
CA SER A 217 11.92 23.58 5.88
C SER A 217 13.24 24.07 6.47
N ARG A 218 14.32 23.26 6.36
CA ARG A 218 15.69 23.76 6.54
C ARG A 218 16.01 24.69 5.36
N LEU A 219 15.81 26.00 5.56
CA LEU A 219 16.39 27.03 4.72
C LEU A 219 17.92 26.99 4.87
N LYS A 220 18.59 26.54 3.80
CA LYS A 220 20.03 26.75 3.60
C LYS A 220 20.19 28.17 3.06
N SER A 221 20.63 29.09 3.93
CA SER A 221 21.13 30.40 3.55
C SER A 221 22.52 30.25 2.91
N LYS A 222 22.67 30.74 1.67
CA LYS A 222 23.92 31.14 0.98
C LYS A 222 23.59 32.53 0.42
N SER A 223 24.18 33.60 0.97
CA SER A 223 25.48 34.21 0.63
C SER A 223 25.40 35.17 -0.56
N SER A 224 25.32 36.46 -0.22
CA SER A 224 25.76 37.69 -0.94
C SER A 224 25.92 38.71 0.20
N ASP A 225 27.03 39.41 0.46
CA ASP A 225 28.25 39.75 -0.27
C ASP A 225 29.49 39.63 0.63
#